data_AF-A0A959CTV1-F1
#
_entry.id   AF-A0A959CTV1-F1
#
_cell.length_a   1.000
_cell.length_b   1.000
_cell.length_c   1.000
_cell.angle_alpha   90.00
_cell.angle_beta   90.00
_cell.angle_gamma   90.00
#
_symmetry.space_group_name_H-M   'P 1'
#
loop_
_entity.id
_entity.type
_entity.pdbx_description
1 polymer ?
#
loop_
_entity_poly.entity_id
_entity_poly.type
_entity_poly.pdbx_seq_one_letter_code
_entity_poly.pdbx_strand_id
1 'polypeptide(L)' 'HKGASPNNDSQYCIGNLVAGGKAFRVYIYMKVTGGQYLIQELRFDKE' A
#
# COMPACT_ATOMS: atom_id res chain seq x y z
N HIS A 1 -2.89 5.53 6.66
CA HIS A 1 -2.47 4.64 7.76
C HIS A 1 -1.37 3.70 7.28
N LYS A 2 -0.41 3.34 8.14
CA LYS A 2 0.67 2.39 7.85
C LYS A 2 0.75 1.33 8.96
N GLY A 3 1.07 0.09 8.62
CA GLY A 3 1.24 -0.99 9.58
C GLY A 3 2.19 -2.08 9.06
N ALA A 4 2.87 -2.75 9.99
CA ALA A 4 3.84 -3.82 9.74
C ALA A 4 3.38 -5.14 10.36
N SER A 5 3.74 -6.28 9.76
CA SER A 5 3.56 -7.61 10.38
C SER A 5 4.56 -7.82 11.54
N PRO A 6 4.30 -8.78 12.45
CA PRO A 6 5.17 -9.04 13.62
C PRO A 6 6.64 -9.31 13.28
N ASN A 7 6.91 -9.90 12.11
CA ASN A 7 8.26 -10.21 11.63
C ASN A 7 8.81 -9.15 10.67
N ASN A 8 8.09 -8.05 10.45
CA ASN A 8 8.45 -6.98 9.52
C ASN A 8 8.54 -7.41 8.03
N ASP A 9 8.16 -8.64 7.71
CA ASP A 9 8.23 -9.24 6.37
C ASP A 9 7.16 -8.69 5.42
N SER A 10 6.08 -8.13 5.97
CA SER A 10 4.96 -7.57 5.22
C SER A 10 4.59 -6.20 5.75
N GLN A 11 4.41 -5.27 4.82
CA GLN A 11 4.16 -3.86 5.09
C GLN A 11 3.00 -3.40 4.22
N TYR A 12 2.13 -2.55 4.77
CA TYR A 12 1.04 -1.99 3.99
C TYR A 12 0.87 -0.49 4.23
N CYS A 13 0.41 0.20 3.20
CA CYS A 13 0.09 1.62 3.24
C CYS A 13 -1.30 1.85 2.64
N ILE A 14 -2.09 2.67 3.34
CA ILE A 14 -3.43 3.06 2.91
C ILE A 14 -3.49 4.59 2.85
N GLY A 15 -3.89 5.12 1.70
CA GLY A 15 -4.00 6.56 1.46
C GLY A 15 -5.03 6.91 0.40
N ASN A 16 -5.20 8.21 0.13
CA ASN A 16 -6.09 8.71 -0.90
C ASN A 16 -5.29 9.28 -2.08
N LEU A 17 -5.64 8.86 -3.30
CA LEU A 17 -5.13 9.44 -4.54
C LEU A 17 -6.21 10.34 -5.14
N VAL A 18 -5.86 11.61 -5.37
CA VAL A 18 -6.70 12.54 -6.13
C VAL A 18 -6.13 12.68 -7.53
N ALA A 19 -6.90 12.27 -8.54
CA ALA A 19 -6.49 12.33 -9.95
C ALA A 19 -7.70 12.61 -10.85
N GLY A 20 -7.56 13.56 -11.78
CA GLY A 20 -8.63 13.92 -12.72
C GLY A 20 -9.93 14.36 -12.03
N GLY A 21 -9.84 15.00 -10.87
CA GLY A 21 -11.00 15.43 -10.07
C GLY A 21 -11.73 14.32 -9.32
N LYS A 22 -11.19 13.10 -9.26
CA LYS A 22 -11.75 11.95 -8.55
C LYS A 22 -10.84 11.53 -7.40
N ALA A 23 -11.43 11.00 -6.33
CA ALA A 23 -10.72 10.42 -5.20
C ALA A 23 -10.77 8.88 -5.28
N PHE A 24 -9.64 8.26 -4.94
CA PHE A 24 -9.52 6.81 -4.85
C PHE A 24 -8.84 6.46 -3.54
N ARG A 25 -9.41 5.51 -2.80
CA ARG A 25 -8.74 4.85 -1.70
C ARG A 25 -7.73 3.86 -2.29
N VAL A 26 -6.46 4.06 -1.98
CA VAL A 26 -5.35 3.24 -2.46
C VAL A 26 -4.83 2.37 -1.33
N TYR A 27 -4.67 1.08 -1.62
CA TYR A 27 -4.00 0.10 -0.78
C TYR A 27 -2.73 -0.37 -1.50
N ILE A 28 -1.60 -0.32 -0.80
CA ILE A 28 -0.31 -0.80 -1.29
C ILE A 28 0.15 -1.88 -0.32
N TYR A 29 0.30 -3.10 -0.82
CA TYR A 29 0.85 -4.22 -0.07
C TYR A 29 2.26 -4.51 -0.55
N MET A 30 3.21 -4.57 0.39
CA MET A 30 4.62 -4.76 0.11
C MET A 30 5.17 -5.91 0.96
N LYS A 31 6.07 -6.70 0.34
CA LYS A 31 6.92 -7.66 1.01
C LYS A 31 8.31 -7.05 1.20
N VAL A 32 8.96 -7.29 2.34
CA VAL A 32 10.36 -6.93 2.55
C VAL A 32 11.23 -8.14 2.21
N THR A 33 12.20 -7.99 1.32
CA THR A 33 13.15 -9.06 0.95
C THR A 33 14.54 -8.46 0.77
N GLY A 34 15.51 -8.92 1.57
CA GLY A 34 16.88 -8.36 1.53
C GLY A 34 16.93 -6.85 1.82
N GLY A 35 16.03 -6.34 2.66
CA GLY A 35 15.90 -4.91 2.96
C GLY A 35 15.20 -4.07 1.88
N GLN A 36 14.77 -4.68 0.77
CA GLN A 36 14.03 -4.02 -0.30
C GLN A 36 12.53 -4.24 -0.13
N TYR A 37 11.74 -3.20 -0.42
CA TYR A 37 10.28 -3.28 -0.44
C TYR A 37 9.81 -3.64 -1.85
N LEU A 38 9.15 -4.80 -1.99
CA LEU A 38 8.61 -5.29 -3.25
C LEU A 38 7.08 -5.20 -3.21
N ILE A 39 6.50 -4.40 -4.10
CA ILE A 39 5.04 -4.30 -4.25
C ILE A 39 4.50 -5.65 -4.70
N GLN A 40 3.55 -6.19 -3.93
CA GLN A 40 2.84 -7.43 -4.25
C GLN A 40 1.47 -7.14 -4.84
N GLU A 41 0.81 -6.08 -4.36
CA GLU A 41 -0.52 -5.69 -4.82
C GLU A 41 -0.72 -4.18 -4.71
N LEU A 42 -1.37 -3.62 -5.73
CA LEU A 42 -1.92 -2.27 -5.75
C LEU A 42 -3.41 -2.37 -5.99
N ARG A 43 -4.21 -1.84 -5.07
CA ARG A 43 -5.66 -1.79 -5.19
C ARG A 43 -6.15 -0.36 -5.12
N PHE A 44 -7.03 -0.01 -6.05
CA PHE A 44 -7.70 1.28 -6.15
C PHE A 44 -9.21 1.06 -5.99
N ASP A 45 -9.76 1.55 -4.89
CA ASP A 45 -11.20 1.62 -4.70
C ASP A 45 -11.64 3.06 -4.98
N LYS A 46 -12.62 3.24 -5.86
CA LYS A 46 -13.24 4.55 -6.05
C LYS A 46 -14.01 4.91 -4.78
N GLU A 47 -13.76 6.09 -4.23
CA GLU A 47 -14.57 6.63 -3.13
C GLU A 47 -15.98 7.05 -3.62
#